data_AF-A0A2D4MY28-F1
#
_entry.id   AF-A0A2D4MY28-F1
#
_cell.length_a   1.000
_cell.length_b   1.000
_cell.length_c   1.000
_cell.angle_alpha   90.00
_cell.angle_beta   90.00
_cell.angle_gamma   90.00
#
_symmetry.space_group_name_H-M   'P 1'
#
loop_
_entity.id
_entity.type
_entity.pdbx_description
1 polymer ?
#
loop_
_entity_poly.entity_id
_entity_poly.type
_entity_poly.pdbx_seq_one_letter_code
_entity_poly.pdbx_strand_id
1 'polypeptide(L)'
;CVCVCVFVCLCVCVWSRRGCKQLPSLERLPPQKVRRASLNQRFAFAPFSRDRRGNQPSEVSWPRALGSLPLAAMPVFHTRTIESILEPVAQQISHLVIMHEEGEVDGKAIPDLASPVAAVRDAVSNLVRVGKETVQTTEDQILKRDMPPAFIKVENACTKLVQAAQMLQTDPYSVPARDYLIDGSRGILSGTSDLLLTFDEAEVRKIIRVCKGILEYLTVAEVVETMEDLVTYTKNLGPGMTKMAKMIDERQQELTHQEHRVMLVNSMNTVKDLLPVLISAMKIFVTTKNSQNQGIEEALKNRKFTVDKMSTEINEIIRVLQLTSWDEDAWASKDTEAMKRALALIDSKMNQAKGWLRDPTAPAGDAGEQAIRQILDEAGNVGELCAGKERREILGTCKMLGQLTDQLADLRARGQGTTPLAMQKAQQIAQGLDLLTAKVENAARKLEAMTNSKQAIAKKIDAAQSWLADPNGASEGEEHIRGIMAEARKIAELCEDPKERNDILQSLGEISALTAK
;
A
#
# COMPACT_ATOMS: atom_id res chain seq x y z
N CYS A 1 25.04 -8.40 -2.05
CA CYS A 1 24.53 -9.78 -1.88
C CYS A 1 25.37 -10.64 -0.92
N VAL A 2 26.71 -10.61 -0.95
CA VAL A 2 27.54 -11.46 -0.06
C VAL A 2 27.50 -11.02 1.42
N CYS A 3 27.28 -9.73 1.74
CA CYS A 3 27.23 -9.27 3.13
C CYS A 3 25.95 -9.64 3.91
N VAL A 4 24.80 -9.83 3.24
CA VAL A 4 23.52 -10.10 3.93
C VAL A 4 23.33 -11.60 4.19
N CYS A 5 23.82 -12.49 3.32
CA CYS A 5 23.85 -13.93 3.62
C CYS A 5 24.80 -14.26 4.80
N VAL A 6 25.83 -13.45 5.01
CA VAL A 6 26.72 -13.54 6.18
C VAL A 6 26.01 -13.09 7.47
N PHE A 7 25.04 -12.18 7.35
CA PHE A 7 24.24 -11.63 8.46
C PHE A 7 23.32 -12.67 9.11
N VAL A 8 22.67 -13.51 8.30
CA VAL A 8 21.76 -14.57 8.80
C VAL A 8 22.53 -15.75 9.42
N CYS A 9 23.71 -16.11 8.88
CA CYS A 9 24.51 -17.22 9.41
C CYS A 9 25.24 -16.88 10.73
N LEU A 10 25.73 -15.66 10.92
CA LEU A 10 26.47 -15.29 12.13
C LEU A 10 25.58 -15.12 13.37
N CYS A 11 24.38 -14.55 13.22
CA CYS A 11 23.45 -14.39 14.34
C CYS A 11 22.85 -15.73 14.81
N VAL A 12 22.57 -16.67 13.90
CA VAL A 12 22.03 -17.99 14.25
C VAL A 12 23.11 -18.93 14.83
N CYS A 13 24.36 -18.86 14.34
CA CYS A 13 25.42 -19.76 14.84
C CYS A 13 25.97 -19.39 16.22
N VAL A 14 25.89 -18.13 16.66
CA VAL A 14 26.35 -17.71 18.00
C VAL A 14 25.34 -18.12 19.08
N TRP A 15 24.05 -18.21 18.75
CA TRP A 15 23.00 -18.63 19.70
C TRP A 15 22.92 -20.15 19.93
N SER A 16 23.48 -20.97 19.03
CA SER A 16 23.39 -22.44 19.10
C SER A 16 24.57 -23.13 19.83
N ARG A 17 25.64 -22.40 20.21
CA ARG A 17 26.87 -23.00 20.80
C ARG A 17 27.00 -22.87 22.33
N ARG A 18 25.94 -23.13 23.09
CA ARG A 18 26.07 -23.50 24.52
C ARG A 18 25.17 -24.68 24.86
N GLY A 19 25.77 -25.88 24.94
CA GLY A 19 25.23 -27.02 25.70
C GLY A 19 24.67 -28.17 24.88
N CYS A 20 25.54 -28.99 24.29
CA CYS A 20 25.17 -30.37 23.91
C CYS A 20 26.20 -31.32 24.53
N LYS A 21 25.86 -31.89 25.69
CA LYS A 21 26.51 -33.09 26.25
C LYS A 21 25.54 -34.27 26.10
N GLN A 22 26.09 -35.39 25.63
CA GLN A 22 25.44 -36.64 25.27
C GLN A 22 24.76 -37.38 26.43
N LEU A 23 23.77 -38.24 26.08
CA LEU A 23 23.38 -39.58 26.63
C LEU A 23 21.85 -39.72 26.87
N PRO A 24 21.27 -40.95 26.94
CA PRO A 24 21.09 -41.94 25.88
C PRO A 24 19.62 -42.40 25.74
N SER A 25 19.39 -43.36 24.85
CA SER A 25 18.13 -43.97 24.42
C SER A 25 17.42 -44.92 25.41
N LEU A 26 16.09 -45.03 25.19
CA LEU A 26 15.13 -46.14 25.45
C LEU A 26 14.23 -46.13 26.71
N GLU A 27 12.96 -46.46 26.40
CA GLU A 27 11.94 -47.22 27.15
C GLU A 27 10.69 -46.56 27.77
N ARG A 28 9.57 -47.25 27.51
CA ARG A 28 8.15 -46.94 27.76
C ARG A 28 7.76 -47.33 29.19
N LEU A 29 6.80 -46.63 29.82
CA LEU A 29 5.81 -47.14 30.82
C LEU A 29 4.67 -46.06 31.01
N PRO A 30 3.49 -46.37 31.60
CA PRO A 30 2.14 -45.95 31.13
C PRO A 30 1.47 -44.84 31.99
N PRO A 31 0.25 -44.35 31.66
CA PRO A 31 -0.25 -43.08 32.16
C PRO A 31 -1.00 -43.22 33.50
N GLN A 32 -0.61 -42.44 34.52
CA GLN A 32 -1.44 -42.18 35.69
C GLN A 32 -2.09 -40.79 35.60
N LYS A 33 -3.41 -40.81 35.82
CA LYS A 33 -4.33 -39.67 35.85
C LYS A 33 -3.92 -38.66 36.92
N VAL A 34 -3.65 -37.42 36.51
CA VAL A 34 -3.77 -36.24 37.39
C VAL A 34 -4.72 -35.26 36.73
N ARG A 35 -5.82 -34.93 37.43
CA ARG A 35 -6.82 -33.95 37.00
C ARG A 35 -6.27 -32.53 37.14
N ARG A 36 -6.19 -31.84 35.99
CA ARG A 36 -6.37 -30.40 35.71
C ARG A 36 -6.14 -29.39 36.84
N ALA A 37 -5.18 -28.50 36.61
CA ALA A 37 -5.42 -27.05 36.65
C ALA A 37 -4.89 -26.45 35.34
N SER A 38 -5.75 -25.75 34.61
CA SER A 38 -5.53 -25.17 33.29
C SER A 38 -4.71 -23.88 33.36
N LEU A 39 -3.49 -23.89 32.83
CA LEU A 39 -2.76 -22.66 32.48
C LEU A 39 -2.32 -22.59 31.00
N ASN A 40 -2.49 -23.66 30.22
CA ASN A 40 -1.98 -23.76 28.84
C ASN A 40 -3.00 -23.48 27.74
N GLN A 41 -4.03 -22.67 27.98
CA GLN A 41 -5.06 -22.38 26.96
C GLN A 41 -5.14 -20.92 26.47
N ARG A 42 -4.18 -20.05 26.83
CA ARG A 42 -4.12 -18.67 26.28
C ARG A 42 -2.99 -18.38 25.30
N PHE A 43 -2.09 -19.32 25.05
CA PHE A 43 -0.96 -19.10 24.14
C PHE A 43 -0.83 -20.28 23.17
N ALA A 44 -1.79 -20.38 22.26
CA ALA A 44 -1.67 -21.17 21.04
C ALA A 44 -1.67 -20.19 19.86
N PHE A 45 -0.49 -19.96 19.28
CA PHE A 45 -0.36 -19.30 17.98
C PHE A 45 -0.97 -20.23 16.92
N ALA A 46 -2.08 -19.81 16.32
CA ALA A 46 -2.70 -20.49 15.19
C ALA A 46 -2.29 -19.79 13.88
N PRO A 47 -2.17 -20.53 12.75
CA PRO A 47 -1.86 -19.92 11.46
C PRO A 47 -3.04 -19.04 11.00
N PHE A 48 -2.73 -17.82 10.54
CA PHE A 48 -3.72 -16.87 10.02
C PHE A 48 -4.30 -17.36 8.69
N SER A 49 -5.45 -18.04 8.74
CA SER A 49 -6.32 -18.29 7.57
C SER A 49 -7.71 -17.74 7.87
N ARG A 50 -8.18 -16.80 7.03
CA ARG A 50 -9.44 -16.07 7.21
C ARG A 50 -10.64 -16.94 6.79
N ASP A 51 -11.60 -17.14 7.69
CA ASP A 51 -12.93 -17.68 7.38
C ASP A 51 -13.79 -16.57 6.72
N ARG A 52 -14.66 -16.95 5.77
CA ARG A 52 -15.45 -16.10 4.86
C ARG A 52 -16.60 -15.32 5.51
N ARG A 53 -16.52 -14.97 6.79
CA ARG A 53 -17.57 -14.23 7.50
C ARG A 53 -16.98 -13.07 8.28
N GLY A 54 -16.74 -11.96 7.58
CA GLY A 54 -17.02 -10.57 7.99
C GLY A 54 -16.62 -10.03 9.37
N ASN A 55 -15.97 -10.76 10.27
CA ASN A 55 -15.49 -10.23 11.54
C ASN A 55 -14.05 -9.75 11.39
N GLN A 56 -13.79 -8.54 11.94
CA GLN A 56 -12.45 -7.99 12.11
C GLN A 56 -11.53 -9.01 12.82
N PRO A 57 -10.25 -9.13 12.42
CA PRO A 57 -9.30 -9.93 13.19
C PRO A 57 -9.14 -9.31 14.58
N SER A 58 -9.14 -10.14 15.61
CA SER A 58 -8.90 -9.70 17.00
C SER A 58 -7.54 -9.00 17.10
N GLU A 59 -7.58 -7.73 17.52
CA GLU A 59 -6.40 -6.93 17.86
C GLU A 59 -5.48 -7.68 18.84
N VAL A 60 -4.17 -7.56 18.62
CA VAL A 60 -3.17 -7.87 19.64
C VAL A 60 -3.47 -6.99 20.85
N SER A 61 -3.93 -7.60 21.95
CA SER A 61 -4.30 -6.86 23.17
C SER A 61 -3.04 -6.47 23.93
N TRP A 62 -2.53 -5.27 23.63
CA TRP A 62 -1.53 -4.60 24.46
C TRP A 62 -2.15 -4.23 25.83
N PRO A 63 -1.36 -4.22 26.92
CA PRO A 63 -1.77 -3.64 28.21
C PRO A 63 -2.35 -2.24 28.00
N ARG A 64 -3.42 -1.87 28.73
CA ARG A 64 -4.11 -0.57 28.59
C ARG A 64 -3.16 0.63 28.70
N ALA A 65 -2.04 0.50 29.39
CA ALA A 65 -0.99 1.52 29.51
C ALA A 65 -0.22 1.80 28.19
N LEU A 66 -0.26 0.92 27.19
CA LEU A 66 0.34 1.13 25.86
C LEU A 66 -0.67 1.63 24.81
N GLY A 67 -1.98 1.55 25.10
CA GLY A 67 -3.06 1.94 24.18
C GLY A 67 -3.31 3.44 24.04
N SER A 68 -2.54 4.29 24.75
CA SER A 68 -2.61 5.75 24.70
C SER A 68 -1.50 6.38 23.86
N LEU A 69 -0.99 5.68 22.85
CA LEU A 69 -0.04 6.21 21.88
C LEU A 69 -0.76 7.05 20.82
N PRO A 70 -0.24 8.23 20.43
CA PRO A 70 -0.65 8.88 19.20
C PRO A 70 -0.36 7.95 18.01
N LEU A 71 -1.28 7.93 17.03
CA LEU A 71 -1.24 7.08 15.82
C LEU A 71 0.09 7.07 15.05
N ALA A 72 0.97 8.06 15.27
CA ALA A 72 2.28 8.19 14.64
C ALA A 72 3.36 7.22 15.18
N ALA A 73 3.07 6.38 16.18
CA ALA A 73 4.07 5.53 16.86
C ALA A 73 3.66 4.05 16.97
N MET A 74 2.77 3.57 16.09
CA MET A 74 2.47 2.13 16.02
C MET A 74 3.67 1.38 15.42
N PRO A 75 4.18 0.31 16.06
CA PRO A 75 5.28 -0.48 15.51
C PRO A 75 4.88 -1.13 14.17
N VAL A 76 5.76 -0.99 13.19
CA VAL A 76 5.53 -1.44 11.81
C VAL A 76 6.06 -2.87 11.67
N PHE A 77 5.24 -3.81 11.17
CA PHE A 77 5.59 -5.23 11.04
C PHE A 77 5.42 -5.75 9.60
N HIS A 78 5.84 -4.98 8.59
CA HIS A 78 5.65 -5.34 7.19
C HIS A 78 6.68 -6.31 6.62
N THR A 79 7.76 -6.61 7.36
CA THR A 79 8.76 -7.60 6.96
C THR A 79 9.06 -8.62 8.06
N ARG A 80 9.39 -9.85 7.64
CA ARG A 80 9.78 -10.96 8.54
C ARG A 80 10.99 -10.61 9.39
N THR A 81 11.95 -9.88 8.81
CA THR A 81 13.12 -9.40 9.53
C THR A 81 12.72 -8.46 10.68
N ILE A 82 11.86 -7.46 10.41
CA ILE A 82 11.38 -6.54 11.45
C ILE A 82 10.62 -7.30 12.54
N GLU A 83 9.70 -8.19 12.15
CA GLU A 83 8.94 -9.05 13.07
C GLU A 83 9.87 -9.89 13.96
N SER A 84 10.86 -10.58 13.36
CA SER A 84 11.79 -11.45 14.09
C SER A 84 12.68 -10.73 15.11
N ILE A 85 12.93 -9.43 14.91
CA ILE A 85 13.76 -8.61 15.81
C ILE A 85 12.90 -7.92 16.87
N LEU A 86 11.73 -7.38 16.48
CA LEU A 86 10.85 -6.68 17.41
C LEU A 86 10.11 -7.64 18.35
N GLU A 87 9.75 -8.85 17.91
CA GLU A 87 9.03 -9.84 18.75
C GLU A 87 9.77 -10.13 20.09
N PRO A 88 11.05 -10.54 20.10
CA PRO A 88 11.76 -10.80 21.36
C PRO A 88 12.04 -9.54 22.19
N VAL A 89 12.17 -8.37 21.55
CA VAL A 89 12.33 -7.09 22.25
C VAL A 89 11.02 -6.71 22.93
N ALA A 90 9.89 -6.84 22.24
CA ALA A 90 8.56 -6.59 22.78
C ALA A 90 8.21 -7.53 23.91
N GLN A 91 8.59 -8.81 23.83
CA GLN A 91 8.40 -9.75 24.92
C GLN A 91 9.15 -9.33 26.20
N GLN A 92 10.41 -8.90 26.08
CA GLN A 92 11.19 -8.44 27.23
C GLN A 92 10.63 -7.14 27.82
N ILE A 93 10.23 -6.20 26.96
CA ILE A 93 9.60 -4.95 27.39
C ILE A 93 8.24 -5.21 28.05
N SER A 94 7.44 -6.14 27.53
CA SER A 94 6.16 -6.54 28.13
C SER A 94 6.34 -6.99 29.59
N HIS A 95 7.36 -7.78 29.88
CA HIS A 95 7.67 -8.17 31.27
C HIS A 95 7.98 -6.96 32.16
N LEU A 96 8.72 -5.95 31.66
CA LEU A 96 9.00 -4.72 32.41
C LEU A 96 7.73 -3.90 32.68
N VAL A 97 6.84 -3.80 31.69
CA VAL A 97 5.57 -3.07 31.80
C VAL A 97 4.62 -3.76 32.79
N ILE A 98 4.58 -5.09 32.82
CA ILE A 98 3.80 -5.84 33.81
C ILE A 98 4.29 -5.54 35.23
N MET A 99 5.61 -5.56 35.45
CA MET A 99 6.18 -5.23 36.77
C MET A 99 5.90 -3.77 37.18
N HIS A 100 5.88 -2.84 36.22
CA HIS A 100 5.45 -1.46 36.45
C HIS A 100 3.98 -1.41 36.90
N GLU A 101 3.08 -2.09 36.19
CA GLU A 101 1.64 -2.08 36.46
C GLU A 101 1.30 -2.74 37.81
N GLU A 102 1.98 -3.83 38.17
CA GLU A 102 1.89 -4.44 39.51
C GLU A 102 2.37 -3.50 40.62
N GLY A 103 3.40 -2.70 40.35
CA GLY A 103 3.88 -1.68 41.29
C GLY A 103 2.89 -0.54 41.46
N GLU A 104 2.29 -0.07 40.37
CA GLU A 104 1.37 1.08 40.33
C GLU A 104 -0.01 0.75 40.90
N VAL A 105 -0.62 -0.36 40.47
CA VAL A 105 -2.00 -0.73 40.81
C VAL A 105 -2.08 -1.46 42.16
N ASP A 106 -1.20 -2.44 42.38
CA ASP A 106 -1.23 -3.26 43.61
C ASP A 106 -0.38 -2.65 44.74
N GLY A 107 0.33 -1.55 44.48
CA GLY A 107 1.25 -0.94 45.45
C GLY A 107 2.38 -1.88 45.86
N LYS A 108 2.76 -2.85 45.01
CA LYS A 108 3.83 -3.81 45.32
C LYS A 108 5.21 -3.19 45.12
N ALA A 109 6.18 -3.71 45.87
CA ALA A 109 7.60 -3.41 45.64
C ALA A 109 8.02 -4.01 44.30
N ILE A 110 8.62 -3.21 43.43
CA ILE A 110 9.18 -3.70 42.15
C ILE A 110 10.49 -4.43 42.45
N PRO A 111 10.71 -5.66 41.94
CA PRO A 111 11.93 -6.42 42.18
C PRO A 111 13.14 -5.82 41.46
N ASP A 112 14.34 -6.33 41.75
CA ASP A 112 15.56 -5.91 41.06
C ASP A 112 15.47 -6.16 39.54
N LEU A 113 15.58 -5.08 38.78
CA LEU A 113 15.47 -5.07 37.32
C LEU A 113 16.84 -5.06 36.62
N ALA A 114 17.95 -5.10 37.34
CA ALA A 114 19.30 -4.98 36.75
C ALA A 114 19.56 -6.03 35.66
N SER A 115 19.19 -7.29 35.90
CA SER A 115 19.36 -8.38 34.94
C SER A 115 18.40 -8.27 33.73
N PRO A 116 17.07 -8.11 33.91
CA PRO A 116 16.14 -7.85 32.80
C PRO A 116 16.52 -6.64 31.92
N VAL A 117 16.92 -5.51 32.54
CA VAL A 117 17.30 -4.30 31.81
C VAL A 117 18.63 -4.48 31.07
N ALA A 118 19.60 -5.22 31.65
CA ALA A 118 20.84 -5.56 30.96
C ALA A 118 20.57 -6.41 29.71
N ALA A 119 19.65 -7.37 29.77
CA ALA A 119 19.27 -8.18 28.60
C ALA A 119 18.67 -7.32 27.47
N VAL A 120 17.78 -6.38 27.80
CA VAL A 120 17.20 -5.44 26.83
C VAL A 120 18.29 -4.57 26.20
N ARG A 121 19.20 -4.02 27.01
CA ARG A 121 20.33 -3.20 26.55
C ARG A 121 21.24 -3.98 25.59
N ASP A 122 21.60 -5.20 25.96
CA ASP A 122 22.52 -6.01 25.16
C ASP A 122 21.89 -6.43 23.81
N ALA A 123 20.57 -6.66 23.79
CA ALA A 123 19.82 -6.93 22.57
C ALA A 123 19.84 -5.75 21.60
N VAL A 124 19.57 -4.53 22.07
CA VAL A 124 19.54 -3.33 21.21
C VAL A 124 20.93 -2.75 20.91
N SER A 125 21.92 -2.98 21.77
CA SER A 125 23.29 -2.48 21.58
C SER A 125 23.95 -3.04 20.32
N ASN A 126 23.72 -4.33 20.03
CA ASN A 126 24.21 -4.93 18.79
C ASN A 126 23.59 -4.30 17.54
N LEU A 127 22.30 -3.99 17.60
CA LEU A 127 21.56 -3.37 16.51
C LEU A 127 22.05 -1.94 16.24
N VAL A 128 22.24 -1.13 17.29
CA VAL A 128 22.81 0.23 17.18
C VAL A 128 24.24 0.18 16.64
N ARG A 129 25.07 -0.77 17.10
CA ARG A 129 26.45 -0.92 16.62
C ARG A 129 26.50 -1.20 15.12
N VAL A 130 25.74 -2.20 14.65
CA VAL A 130 25.64 -2.51 13.21
C VAL A 130 25.09 -1.33 12.42
N GLY A 131 24.12 -0.60 12.98
CA GLY A 131 23.64 0.66 12.43
C GLY A 131 24.75 1.68 12.21
N LYS A 132 25.54 1.97 13.24
CA LYS A 132 26.65 2.93 13.17
C LYS A 132 27.70 2.52 12.13
N GLU A 133 28.07 1.23 12.08
CA GLU A 133 28.98 0.68 11.05
C GLU A 133 28.41 0.84 9.62
N THR A 134 27.10 0.64 9.45
CA THR A 134 26.43 0.78 8.15
C THR A 134 26.40 2.23 7.69
N VAL A 135 26.08 3.18 8.58
CA VAL A 135 26.02 4.62 8.26
C VAL A 135 27.39 5.16 7.83
N GLN A 136 28.48 4.65 8.40
CA GLN A 136 29.84 5.07 8.04
C GLN A 136 30.24 4.62 6.63
N THR A 137 29.78 3.45 6.20
CA THR A 137 30.20 2.81 4.94
C THR A 137 29.22 3.03 3.78
N THR A 138 27.98 3.44 4.07
CA THR A 138 26.97 3.67 3.04
C THR A 138 27.23 4.95 2.24
N GLU A 139 26.75 4.98 1.00
CA GLU A 139 26.69 6.18 0.16
C GLU A 139 25.29 6.82 0.14
N ASP A 140 24.28 6.14 0.71
CA ASP A 140 22.91 6.62 0.79
C ASP A 140 22.80 7.79 1.79
N GLN A 141 22.58 9.00 1.25
CA GLN A 141 22.48 10.23 2.04
C GLN A 141 21.25 10.26 2.93
N ILE A 142 20.14 9.67 2.50
CA ILE A 142 18.89 9.61 3.28
C ILE A 142 19.14 8.72 4.50
N LEU A 143 19.78 7.56 4.31
CA LEU A 143 20.17 6.70 5.42
C LEU A 143 21.14 7.40 6.38
N LYS A 144 22.10 8.19 5.88
CA LYS A 144 23.01 8.97 6.73
C LYS A 144 22.31 10.03 7.58
N ARG A 145 21.24 10.63 7.04
CA ARG A 145 20.45 11.67 7.71
C ARG A 145 19.48 11.08 8.73
N ASP A 146 18.76 10.02 8.37
CA ASP A 146 17.60 9.54 9.14
C ASP A 146 17.98 8.53 10.23
N MET A 147 19.14 7.89 10.09
CA MET A 147 19.58 6.86 11.03
C MET A 147 20.10 7.38 12.38
N PRO A 148 20.89 8.48 12.47
CA PRO A 148 21.39 8.99 13.75
C PRO A 148 20.30 9.36 14.78
N PRO A 149 19.18 10.02 14.43
CA PRO A 149 18.08 10.25 15.36
C PRO A 149 17.52 8.97 15.98
N ALA A 150 17.40 7.89 15.20
CA ALA A 150 16.94 6.59 15.70
C ALA A 150 17.92 5.98 16.72
N PHE A 151 19.23 6.10 16.49
CA PHE A 151 20.24 5.67 17.49
C PHE A 151 20.11 6.44 18.79
N ILE A 152 20.02 7.76 18.71
CA ILE A 152 19.90 8.64 19.90
C ILE A 152 18.67 8.25 20.71
N LYS A 153 17.55 7.97 20.04
CA LYS A 153 16.30 7.54 20.68
C LYS A 153 16.46 6.23 21.44
N VAL A 154 17.09 5.22 20.84
CA VAL A 154 17.37 3.92 21.48
C VAL A 154 18.36 4.07 22.65
N GLU A 155 19.45 4.81 22.47
CA GLU A 155 20.50 5.01 23.50
C GLU A 155 19.96 5.78 24.71
N ASN A 156 19.15 6.81 24.48
CA ASN A 156 18.46 7.55 25.54
C ASN A 156 17.47 6.65 26.30
N ALA A 157 16.71 5.81 25.58
CA ALA A 157 15.78 4.87 26.19
C ALA A 157 16.51 3.81 27.04
N CYS A 158 17.63 3.26 26.57
CA CYS A 158 18.49 2.38 27.38
C CYS A 158 18.99 3.08 28.65
N THR A 159 19.43 4.33 28.54
CA THR A 159 19.93 5.10 29.68
C THR A 159 18.83 5.31 30.72
N LYS A 160 17.62 5.66 30.29
CA LYS A 160 16.46 5.77 31.18
C LYS A 160 16.14 4.45 31.89
N LEU A 161 16.17 3.31 31.18
CA LEU A 161 15.92 2.00 31.79
C LEU A 161 16.98 1.63 32.85
N VAL A 162 18.26 1.91 32.58
CA VAL A 162 19.34 1.64 33.54
C VAL A 162 19.20 2.52 34.77
N GLN A 163 18.86 3.80 34.60
CA GLN A 163 18.58 4.71 35.71
C GLN A 163 17.37 4.25 36.54
N ALA A 164 16.28 3.84 35.89
CA ALA A 164 15.12 3.27 36.57
C ALA A 164 15.49 2.05 37.42
N ALA A 165 16.27 1.12 36.87
CA ALA A 165 16.71 -0.07 37.60
C ALA A 165 17.55 0.29 38.85
N GLN A 166 18.46 1.26 38.75
CA GLN A 166 19.28 1.73 39.89
C GLN A 166 18.43 2.41 40.97
N MET A 167 17.46 3.23 40.57
CA MET A 167 16.55 3.89 41.50
C MET A 167 15.67 2.88 42.22
N LEU A 168 15.12 1.88 41.51
CA LEU A 168 14.30 0.81 42.09
C LEU A 168 15.10 -0.14 43.00
N GLN A 169 16.40 -0.31 42.73
CA GLN A 169 17.29 -1.05 43.62
C GLN A 169 17.46 -0.35 44.98
N THR A 170 17.40 0.99 44.99
CA THR A 170 17.53 1.80 46.21
C THR A 170 16.18 1.96 46.93
N ASP A 171 15.12 2.23 46.17
CA ASP A 171 13.74 2.39 46.66
C ASP A 171 12.75 1.66 45.72
N PRO A 172 12.28 0.45 46.10
CA PRO A 172 11.33 -0.34 45.31
C PRO A 172 9.96 0.31 45.07
N TYR A 173 9.64 1.41 45.76
CA TYR A 173 8.38 2.14 45.65
C TYR A 173 8.53 3.50 44.94
N SER A 174 9.71 3.79 44.38
CA SER A 174 10.02 5.07 43.77
C SER A 174 9.13 5.36 42.55
N VAL A 175 8.25 6.34 42.67
CA VAL A 175 7.38 6.81 41.57
C VAL A 175 8.20 7.38 40.40
N PRO A 176 9.22 8.25 40.61
CA PRO A 176 10.05 8.73 39.51
C PRO A 176 10.76 7.61 38.74
N ALA A 177 11.12 6.51 39.41
CA ALA A 177 11.74 5.37 38.75
C ALA A 177 10.74 4.60 37.85
N ARG A 178 9.46 4.56 38.23
CA ARG A 178 8.38 3.96 37.43
C ARG A 178 8.14 4.75 36.15
N ASP A 179 8.12 6.08 36.24
CA ASP A 179 8.02 6.96 35.07
C ASP A 179 9.20 6.74 34.09
N TYR A 180 10.42 6.66 34.60
CA TYR A 180 11.60 6.35 33.78
C TYR A 180 11.53 4.94 33.17
N LEU A 181 10.97 3.96 33.87
CA LEU A 181 10.81 2.58 33.39
C LEU A 181 9.82 2.51 32.21
N ILE A 182 8.66 3.15 32.31
CA ILE A 182 7.65 3.15 31.25
C ILE A 182 8.11 3.98 30.03
N ASP A 183 8.72 5.14 30.27
CA ASP A 183 9.29 5.98 29.21
C ASP A 183 10.42 5.27 28.47
N GLY A 184 11.33 4.65 29.22
CA GLY A 184 12.42 3.86 28.65
C GLY A 184 11.90 2.68 27.85
N SER A 185 10.90 1.98 28.38
CA SER A 185 10.26 0.83 27.72
C SER A 185 9.61 1.20 26.38
N ARG A 186 8.83 2.30 26.36
CA ARG A 186 8.24 2.84 25.13
C ARG A 186 9.30 3.33 24.14
N GLY A 187 10.33 4.00 24.66
CA GLY A 187 11.45 4.51 23.87
C GLY A 187 12.23 3.40 23.16
N ILE A 188 12.43 2.24 23.82
CA ILE A 188 13.09 1.08 23.20
C ILE A 188 12.25 0.51 22.07
N LEU A 189 10.96 0.27 22.28
CA LEU A 189 10.07 -0.28 21.25
C LEU A 189 10.01 0.63 20.02
N SER A 190 9.70 1.91 20.25
CA SER A 190 9.58 2.88 19.16
C SER A 190 10.93 3.14 18.48
N GLY A 191 12.02 3.34 19.24
CA GLY A 191 13.35 3.56 18.66
C GLY A 191 13.87 2.36 17.87
N THR A 192 13.62 1.13 18.33
CA THR A 192 14.00 -0.09 17.59
C THR A 192 13.19 -0.22 16.31
N SER A 193 11.90 0.10 16.35
CA SER A 193 11.03 0.12 15.16
C SER A 193 11.51 1.16 14.14
N ASP A 194 11.76 2.41 14.56
CA ASP A 194 12.25 3.48 13.69
C ASP A 194 13.58 3.08 13.04
N LEU A 195 14.46 2.44 13.83
CA LEU A 195 15.76 2.00 13.36
C LEU A 195 15.63 0.94 12.25
N LEU A 196 14.82 -0.09 12.50
CA LEU A 196 14.60 -1.16 11.51
C LEU A 196 13.88 -0.66 10.27
N LEU A 197 12.94 0.28 10.43
CA LEU A 197 12.24 0.92 9.32
C LEU A 197 13.20 1.69 8.42
N THR A 198 14.11 2.49 9.00
CA THR A 198 15.11 3.25 8.24
C THR A 198 16.01 2.33 7.40
N PHE A 199 16.40 1.17 7.96
CA PHE A 199 17.13 0.15 7.22
C PHE A 199 16.32 -0.43 6.06
N ASP A 200 15.06 -0.77 6.32
CA ASP A 200 14.15 -1.33 5.32
C ASP A 200 13.92 -0.36 4.15
N GLU A 201 13.67 0.91 4.45
CA GLU A 201 13.52 1.95 3.43
C GLU A 201 14.77 2.10 2.55
N ALA A 202 15.97 1.93 3.11
CA ALA A 202 17.21 1.95 2.34
C ALA A 202 17.31 0.77 1.36
N GLU A 203 16.87 -0.43 1.76
CA GLU A 203 16.77 -1.59 0.86
C GLU A 203 15.72 -1.35 -0.23
N VAL A 204 14.54 -0.83 0.13
CA VAL A 204 13.47 -0.48 -0.82
C VAL A 204 13.96 0.54 -1.85
N ARG A 205 14.69 1.59 -1.41
CA ARG A 205 15.28 2.59 -2.32
C ARG A 205 16.22 1.97 -3.34
N LYS A 206 16.99 0.94 -2.98
CA LYS A 206 17.87 0.23 -3.95
C LYS A 206 17.07 -0.47 -5.04
N ILE A 207 15.94 -1.09 -4.68
CA ILE A 207 15.04 -1.76 -5.65
C ILE A 207 14.41 -0.70 -6.56
N ILE A 208 13.86 0.38 -5.98
CA ILE A 208 13.21 1.46 -6.73
C ILE A 208 14.17 2.11 -7.73
N ARG A 209 15.45 2.32 -7.39
CA ARG A 209 16.45 2.84 -8.34
C ARG A 209 16.58 1.96 -9.59
N VAL A 210 16.55 0.63 -9.42
CA VAL A 210 16.57 -0.29 -10.57
C VAL A 210 15.28 -0.17 -11.38
N CYS A 211 14.11 -0.13 -10.75
CA CYS A 211 12.83 0.07 -11.44
C CYS A 211 12.80 1.38 -12.24
N LYS A 212 13.25 2.49 -11.65
CA LYS A 212 13.35 3.79 -12.33
C LYS A 212 14.32 3.77 -13.52
N GLY A 213 15.47 3.11 -13.38
CA GLY A 213 16.41 2.92 -14.49
C GLY A 213 15.79 2.14 -15.66
N ILE A 214 14.93 1.15 -15.40
CA ILE A 214 14.18 0.45 -16.46
C ILE A 214 13.13 1.36 -17.09
N LEU A 215 12.38 2.14 -16.30
CA LEU A 215 11.43 3.13 -16.83
C LEU A 215 12.11 4.13 -17.76
N GLU A 216 13.25 4.67 -17.36
CA GLU A 216 14.07 5.56 -18.19
C GLU A 216 14.52 4.85 -19.48
N TYR A 217 15.01 3.61 -19.38
CA TYR A 217 15.46 2.86 -20.56
C TYR A 217 14.32 2.48 -21.53
N LEU A 218 13.09 2.26 -21.02
CA LEU A 218 11.91 2.01 -21.85
C LEU A 218 11.58 3.20 -22.77
N THR A 219 11.91 4.43 -22.37
CA THR A 219 11.70 5.62 -23.24
C THR A 219 12.52 5.54 -24.53
N VAL A 220 13.71 4.93 -24.48
CA VAL A 220 14.59 4.73 -25.65
C VAL A 220 13.93 3.85 -26.72
N ALA A 221 12.92 3.06 -26.39
CA ALA A 221 12.19 2.25 -27.36
C ALA A 221 11.60 3.07 -28.51
N GLU A 222 11.29 4.35 -28.30
CA GLU A 222 10.68 5.21 -29.30
C GLU A 222 11.63 5.59 -30.45
N VAL A 223 12.93 5.71 -30.15
CA VAL A 223 13.99 6.12 -31.09
C VAL A 223 14.69 4.95 -31.79
N VAL A 224 14.31 3.71 -31.48
CA VAL A 224 14.84 2.53 -32.17
C VAL A 224 14.21 2.41 -33.56
N GLU A 225 15.02 2.60 -34.60
CA GLU A 225 14.55 2.58 -36.00
C GLU A 225 15.18 1.48 -36.87
N THR A 226 16.27 0.85 -36.41
CA THR A 226 16.99 -0.19 -37.17
C THR A 226 16.99 -1.54 -36.45
N MET A 227 17.27 -2.64 -37.19
CA MET A 227 17.34 -3.98 -36.61
C MET A 227 18.57 -4.12 -35.70
N GLU A 228 19.67 -3.44 -36.03
CA GLU A 228 20.88 -3.41 -35.23
C GLU A 228 20.65 -2.73 -33.87
N ASP A 229 19.96 -1.58 -33.89
CA ASP A 229 19.56 -0.86 -32.67
C ASP A 229 18.62 -1.70 -31.82
N LEU A 230 17.68 -2.44 -32.43
CA LEU A 230 16.79 -3.34 -31.71
C LEU A 230 17.55 -4.47 -31.00
N VAL A 231 18.56 -5.05 -31.65
CA VAL A 231 19.40 -6.07 -31.03
C VAL A 231 20.18 -5.49 -29.84
N THR A 232 20.74 -4.30 -29.99
CA THR A 232 21.46 -3.58 -28.92
C THR A 232 20.53 -3.22 -27.76
N TYR A 233 19.33 -2.70 -28.07
CA TYR A 233 18.28 -2.42 -27.10
C TYR A 233 17.92 -3.65 -26.27
N THR A 234 17.70 -4.78 -26.94
CA THR A 234 17.36 -6.06 -26.28
C THR A 234 18.49 -6.55 -25.38
N LYS A 235 19.76 -6.46 -25.83
CA LYS A 235 20.94 -6.87 -25.04
C LYS A 235 21.12 -6.04 -23.77
N ASN A 236 20.76 -4.76 -23.80
CA ASN A 236 20.89 -3.86 -22.66
C ASN A 236 19.70 -3.95 -21.70
N LEU A 237 18.48 -4.10 -22.23
CA LEU A 237 17.26 -4.20 -21.41
C LEU A 237 17.20 -5.54 -20.65
N GLY A 238 17.54 -6.65 -21.31
CA GLY A 238 17.43 -8.00 -20.75
C GLY A 238 18.04 -8.16 -19.35
N PRO A 239 19.34 -7.83 -19.15
CA PRO A 239 19.99 -7.92 -17.85
C PRO A 239 19.33 -7.04 -16.78
N GLY A 240 18.88 -5.84 -17.15
CA GLY A 240 18.16 -4.93 -16.25
C GLY A 240 16.83 -5.53 -15.78
N MET A 241 16.07 -6.13 -16.70
CA MET A 241 14.81 -6.82 -16.40
C MET A 241 15.01 -8.05 -15.51
N THR A 242 16.06 -8.84 -15.76
CA THR A 242 16.40 -9.99 -14.91
C THR A 242 16.79 -9.54 -13.50
N LYS A 243 17.59 -8.47 -13.38
CA LYS A 243 17.97 -7.91 -12.08
C LYS A 243 16.75 -7.40 -11.31
N MET A 244 15.87 -6.63 -11.96
CA MET A 244 14.64 -6.13 -11.37
C MET A 244 13.74 -7.29 -10.88
N ALA A 245 13.52 -8.30 -11.72
CA ALA A 245 12.70 -9.47 -11.36
C ALA A 245 13.25 -10.22 -10.15
N LYS A 246 14.58 -10.40 -10.07
CA LYS A 246 15.24 -11.06 -8.95
C LYS A 246 15.08 -10.26 -7.65
N MET A 247 15.30 -8.94 -7.69
CA MET A 247 15.19 -8.08 -6.51
C MET A 247 13.75 -8.04 -5.96
N ILE A 248 12.74 -8.03 -6.85
CA ILE A 248 11.33 -8.09 -6.45
C ILE A 248 10.96 -9.45 -5.87
N ASP A 249 11.49 -10.55 -6.43
CA ASP A 249 11.28 -11.90 -5.90
C ASP A 249 11.90 -12.09 -4.51
N GLU A 250 13.11 -11.60 -4.29
CA GLU A 250 13.74 -11.59 -2.96
C GLU A 250 12.92 -10.74 -1.97
N ARG A 251 12.42 -9.57 -2.41
CA ARG A 251 11.61 -8.68 -1.56
C ARG A 251 10.27 -9.27 -1.16
N GLN A 252 9.52 -9.88 -2.08
CA GLN A 252 8.20 -10.46 -1.74
C GLN A 252 8.30 -11.62 -0.75
N GLN A 253 9.45 -12.30 -0.68
CA GLN A 253 9.67 -13.36 0.30
C GLN A 253 9.81 -12.81 1.72
N GLU A 254 10.30 -11.58 1.88
CA GLU A 254 10.44 -10.91 3.18
C GLU A 254 9.15 -10.25 3.67
N LEU A 255 8.18 -9.96 2.81
CA LEU A 255 6.94 -9.29 3.21
C LEU A 255 6.03 -10.20 4.05
N THR A 256 5.40 -9.62 5.07
CA THR A 256 4.39 -10.30 5.91
C THR A 256 2.99 -10.21 5.32
N HIS A 257 2.64 -9.08 4.69
CA HIS A 257 1.35 -8.87 4.06
C HIS A 257 1.21 -9.65 2.75
N GLN A 258 0.35 -10.70 2.75
CA GLN A 258 0.13 -11.56 1.59
C GLN A 258 -0.38 -10.80 0.35
N GLU A 259 -1.24 -9.80 0.54
CA GLU A 259 -1.80 -9.01 -0.57
C GLU A 259 -0.70 -8.27 -1.35
N HIS A 260 0.24 -7.62 -0.66
CA HIS A 260 1.35 -6.92 -1.31
C HIS A 260 2.24 -7.88 -2.10
N ARG A 261 2.47 -9.09 -1.56
CA ARG A 261 3.22 -10.15 -2.26
C ARG A 261 2.55 -10.51 -3.57
N VAL A 262 1.23 -10.72 -3.55
CA VAL A 262 0.44 -11.05 -4.75
C VAL A 262 0.49 -9.92 -5.76
N MET A 263 0.35 -8.66 -5.34
CA MET A 263 0.44 -7.49 -6.21
C MET A 263 1.80 -7.39 -6.91
N LEU A 264 2.91 -7.50 -6.16
CA LEU A 264 4.27 -7.49 -6.72
C LEU A 264 4.50 -8.61 -7.73
N VAL A 265 4.07 -9.84 -7.40
CA VAL A 265 4.24 -11.00 -8.28
C VAL A 265 3.41 -10.84 -9.55
N ASN A 266 2.16 -10.38 -9.45
CA ASN A 266 1.27 -10.20 -10.59
C ASN A 266 1.77 -9.11 -11.55
N SER A 267 2.15 -7.94 -11.03
CA SER A 267 2.69 -6.87 -11.88
C SER A 267 4.03 -7.28 -12.50
N MET A 268 4.91 -7.95 -11.75
CA MET A 268 6.18 -8.43 -12.31
C MET A 268 5.98 -9.52 -13.38
N ASN A 269 4.99 -10.41 -13.22
CA ASN A 269 4.65 -11.39 -14.25
C ASN A 269 4.10 -10.72 -15.51
N THR A 270 3.23 -9.72 -15.36
CA THR A 270 2.73 -8.92 -16.49
C THR A 270 3.89 -8.25 -17.24
N VAL A 271 4.84 -7.66 -16.52
CA VAL A 271 6.05 -7.07 -17.11
C VAL A 271 6.91 -8.10 -17.87
N LYS A 272 7.04 -9.33 -17.34
CA LYS A 272 7.75 -10.42 -18.02
C LYS A 272 7.03 -10.86 -19.31
N ASP A 273 5.71 -10.95 -19.28
CA ASP A 273 4.90 -11.38 -20.42
C ASP A 273 4.87 -10.31 -21.52
N LEU A 274 4.94 -9.03 -21.16
CA LEU A 274 4.99 -7.91 -22.10
C LEU A 274 6.37 -7.73 -22.76
N LEU A 275 7.46 -8.21 -22.15
CA LEU A 275 8.81 -8.04 -22.71
C LEU A 275 8.96 -8.69 -24.11
N PRO A 276 8.56 -9.95 -24.35
CA PRO A 276 8.53 -10.52 -25.71
C PRO A 276 7.59 -9.77 -26.67
N VAL A 277 6.46 -9.27 -26.17
CA VAL A 277 5.50 -8.50 -26.98
C VAL A 277 6.12 -7.19 -27.44
N LEU A 278 6.85 -6.49 -26.58
CA LEU A 278 7.57 -5.26 -26.91
C LEU A 278 8.62 -5.51 -28.00
N ILE A 279 9.44 -6.55 -27.83
CA ILE A 279 10.47 -6.94 -28.81
C ILE A 279 9.82 -7.24 -30.16
N SER A 280 8.71 -7.97 -30.16
CA SER A 280 7.94 -8.28 -31.37
C SER A 280 7.37 -7.02 -32.03
N ALA A 281 6.74 -6.13 -31.26
CA ALA A 281 6.19 -4.88 -31.75
C ALA A 281 7.25 -3.97 -32.38
N MET A 282 8.42 -3.85 -31.73
CA MET A 282 9.56 -3.10 -32.27
C MET A 282 10.12 -3.75 -33.55
N LYS A 283 10.21 -5.08 -33.60
CA LYS A 283 10.66 -5.81 -34.80
C LYS A 283 9.72 -5.57 -35.98
N ILE A 284 8.41 -5.62 -35.76
CA ILE A 284 7.39 -5.32 -36.78
C ILE A 284 7.56 -3.88 -37.25
N PHE A 285 7.68 -2.90 -36.33
CA PHE A 285 7.89 -1.50 -36.67
C PHE A 285 9.10 -1.28 -37.60
N VAL A 286 10.27 -1.79 -37.22
CA VAL A 286 11.51 -1.67 -38.02
C VAL A 286 11.34 -2.30 -39.41
N THR A 287 10.70 -3.48 -39.48
CA THR A 287 10.51 -4.21 -40.74
C THR A 287 9.54 -3.48 -41.69
N THR A 288 8.42 -2.98 -41.15
CA THR A 288 7.40 -2.25 -41.90
C THR A 288 7.94 -0.90 -42.39
N LYS A 289 8.73 -0.20 -41.56
CA LYS A 289 9.38 1.07 -41.91
C LYS A 289 10.35 0.90 -43.09
N ASN A 290 11.19 -0.13 -43.06
CA ASN A 290 12.16 -0.40 -44.14
C ASN A 290 11.50 -0.80 -45.46
N SER A 291 10.29 -1.36 -45.41
CA SER A 291 9.56 -1.79 -46.60
C SER A 291 8.63 -0.72 -47.20
N GLN A 292 8.54 0.48 -46.59
CA GLN A 292 7.55 1.53 -46.91
C GLN A 292 6.10 1.00 -47.04
N ASN A 293 5.75 0.01 -46.23
CA ASN A 293 4.43 -0.62 -46.29
C ASN A 293 3.37 0.23 -45.58
N GLN A 294 2.12 0.13 -46.03
CA GLN A 294 0.96 0.58 -45.24
C GLN A 294 0.94 -0.18 -43.90
N GLY A 295 0.74 0.52 -42.78
CA GLY A 295 0.70 -0.09 -41.44
C GLY A 295 1.75 0.40 -40.43
N ILE A 296 2.56 1.40 -40.76
CA ILE A 296 3.59 1.95 -39.84
C ILE A 296 2.93 2.57 -38.60
N GLU A 297 1.78 3.21 -38.76
CA GLU A 297 1.06 3.87 -37.66
C GLU A 297 0.54 2.85 -36.64
N GLU A 298 -0.01 1.73 -37.10
CA GLU A 298 -0.46 0.62 -36.26
C GLU A 298 0.71 -0.04 -35.52
N ALA A 299 1.84 -0.23 -36.19
CA ALA A 299 3.05 -0.77 -35.56
C ALA A 299 3.58 0.18 -34.46
N LEU A 300 3.55 1.50 -34.71
CA LEU A 300 3.90 2.52 -33.72
C LEU A 300 2.95 2.50 -32.52
N LYS A 301 1.63 2.45 -32.76
CA LYS A 301 0.62 2.38 -31.71
C LYS A 301 0.80 1.14 -30.84
N ASN A 302 1.07 -0.02 -31.43
CA ASN A 302 1.32 -1.26 -30.69
C ASN A 302 2.58 -1.18 -29.82
N ARG A 303 3.69 -0.67 -30.39
CA ARG A 303 4.93 -0.43 -29.63
C ARG A 303 4.67 0.50 -28.43
N LYS A 304 4.03 1.64 -28.67
CA LYS A 304 3.71 2.63 -27.64
C LYS A 304 2.82 2.04 -26.55
N PHE A 305 1.73 1.35 -26.93
CA PHE A 305 0.83 0.70 -25.99
C PHE A 305 1.56 -0.29 -25.07
N THR A 306 2.47 -1.10 -25.62
CA THR A 306 3.23 -2.06 -24.79
C THR A 306 4.17 -1.34 -23.82
N VAL A 307 4.88 -0.29 -24.27
CA VAL A 307 5.74 0.52 -23.40
C VAL A 307 4.93 1.19 -22.28
N ASP A 308 3.80 1.80 -22.60
CA ASP A 308 2.95 2.51 -21.63
C ASP A 308 2.37 1.53 -20.60
N LYS A 309 1.94 0.33 -21.03
CA LYS A 309 1.45 -0.71 -20.14
C LYS A 309 2.55 -1.26 -19.23
N MET A 310 3.73 -1.57 -19.77
CA MET A 310 4.89 -1.97 -18.95
C MET A 310 5.27 -0.91 -17.93
N SER A 311 5.27 0.36 -18.34
CA SER A 311 5.58 1.49 -17.45
C SER A 311 4.56 1.64 -16.33
N THR A 312 3.28 1.42 -16.62
CA THR A 312 2.21 1.40 -15.61
C THR A 312 2.46 0.32 -14.56
N GLU A 313 2.78 -0.92 -14.98
CA GLU A 313 3.04 -2.01 -14.04
C GLU A 313 4.32 -1.80 -13.22
N ILE A 314 5.37 -1.21 -13.80
CA ILE A 314 6.59 -0.88 -13.05
C ILE A 314 6.32 0.23 -12.02
N ASN A 315 5.49 1.22 -12.34
CA ASN A 315 5.06 2.23 -11.36
C ASN A 315 4.22 1.62 -10.24
N GLU A 316 3.36 0.63 -10.54
CA GLU A 316 2.61 -0.11 -9.52
C GLU A 316 3.54 -0.91 -8.60
N ILE A 317 4.57 -1.56 -9.15
CA ILE A 317 5.63 -2.20 -8.36
C ILE A 317 6.30 -1.20 -7.41
N ILE A 318 6.69 -0.02 -7.92
CA ILE A 318 7.31 1.03 -7.09
C ILE A 318 6.38 1.44 -5.95
N ARG A 319 5.08 1.64 -6.24
CA ARG A 319 4.08 1.99 -5.24
C ARG A 319 3.98 0.92 -4.15
N VAL A 320 3.81 -0.35 -4.52
CA VAL A 320 3.64 -1.45 -3.58
C VAL A 320 4.88 -1.69 -2.72
N LEU A 321 6.08 -1.49 -3.28
CA LEU A 321 7.34 -1.62 -2.55
C LEU A 321 7.45 -0.65 -1.36
N GLN A 322 6.76 0.50 -1.41
CA GLN A 322 6.79 1.54 -0.38
C GLN A 322 5.71 1.35 0.70
N LEU A 323 4.84 0.34 0.57
CA LEU A 323 3.78 0.09 1.55
C LEU A 323 4.32 -0.58 2.81
N THR A 324 4.10 0.08 3.95
CA THR A 324 4.51 -0.38 5.29
C THR A 324 3.31 -0.81 6.15
N SER A 325 2.10 -0.53 5.70
CA SER A 325 0.83 -0.88 6.35
C SER A 325 -0.16 -1.44 5.33
N TRP A 326 -1.36 -1.80 5.77
CA TRP A 326 -2.45 -2.16 4.86
C TRP A 326 -2.61 -1.11 3.77
N ASP A 327 -2.67 -1.59 2.53
CA ASP A 327 -2.86 -0.75 1.36
C ASP A 327 -4.31 -0.22 1.33
N GLU A 328 -4.54 0.95 1.93
CA GLU A 328 -5.79 1.68 1.74
C GLU A 328 -6.00 2.11 0.26
N ASP A 329 -4.94 2.05 -0.57
CA ASP A 329 -4.91 2.57 -1.95
C ASP A 329 -5.08 1.49 -3.02
N ALA A 330 -5.01 0.21 -2.64
CA ALA A 330 -5.23 -0.92 -3.55
C ALA A 330 -6.62 -0.85 -4.18
N TRP A 331 -7.62 -0.40 -3.41
CA TRP A 331 -8.99 -0.26 -3.88
C TRP A 331 -9.13 0.90 -4.86
N ALA A 332 -8.51 2.06 -4.61
CA ALA A 332 -8.66 3.25 -5.46
C ALA A 332 -8.20 3.03 -6.92
N SER A 333 -7.08 2.33 -7.12
CA SER A 333 -6.57 2.00 -8.47
C SER A 333 -7.50 1.02 -9.20
N LYS A 334 -7.96 -0.02 -8.49
CA LYS A 334 -8.89 -1.03 -9.02
C LYS A 334 -10.25 -0.43 -9.37
N ASP A 335 -10.74 0.49 -8.53
CA ASP A 335 -12.02 1.14 -8.70
C ASP A 335 -11.99 2.11 -9.89
N THR A 336 -10.88 2.85 -10.07
CA THR A 336 -10.68 3.70 -11.25
C THR A 336 -10.69 2.89 -12.55
N GLU A 337 -9.99 1.75 -12.57
CA GLU A 337 -9.96 0.87 -13.75
C GLU A 337 -11.31 0.18 -14.01
N ALA A 338 -12.01 -0.22 -12.95
CA ALA A 338 -13.36 -0.78 -13.04
C ALA A 338 -14.35 0.25 -13.62
N MET A 339 -14.28 1.51 -13.19
CA MET A 339 -15.11 2.59 -13.74
C MET A 339 -14.80 2.86 -15.22
N LYS A 340 -13.51 2.87 -15.61
CA LYS A 340 -13.12 3.02 -17.03
C LYS A 340 -13.66 1.89 -17.90
N ARG A 341 -13.62 0.65 -17.40
CA ARG A 341 -14.18 -0.52 -18.11
C ARG A 341 -15.70 -0.41 -18.25
N ALA A 342 -16.40 -0.03 -17.19
CA ALA A 342 -17.85 0.16 -17.21
C ALA A 342 -18.26 1.24 -18.23
N LEU A 343 -17.56 2.39 -18.26
CA LEU A 343 -17.78 3.45 -19.24
C LEU A 343 -17.59 2.97 -20.69
N ALA A 344 -16.49 2.26 -20.97
CA ALA A 344 -16.25 1.72 -22.31
C ALA A 344 -17.36 0.75 -22.75
N LEU A 345 -17.91 -0.05 -21.83
CA LEU A 345 -19.04 -0.94 -22.12
C LEU A 345 -20.32 -0.15 -22.38
N ILE A 346 -20.63 0.86 -21.56
CA ILE A 346 -21.78 1.76 -21.73
C ILE A 346 -21.73 2.42 -23.12
N ASP A 347 -20.59 3.00 -23.48
CA ASP A 347 -20.39 3.64 -24.79
C ASP A 347 -20.62 2.67 -25.95
N SER A 348 -20.07 1.45 -25.85
CA SER A 348 -20.22 0.43 -26.90
C SER A 348 -21.68 -0.01 -27.11
N LYS A 349 -22.52 0.07 -26.06
CA LYS A 349 -23.92 -0.37 -26.07
C LYS A 349 -24.90 0.77 -26.32
N MET A 350 -24.48 2.01 -26.19
CA MET A 350 -25.36 3.19 -26.25
C MET A 350 -26.12 3.28 -27.59
N ASN A 351 -25.43 3.09 -28.72
CA ASN A 351 -26.07 3.16 -30.04
C ASN A 351 -27.12 2.05 -30.25
N GLN A 352 -26.84 0.84 -29.74
CA GLN A 352 -27.75 -0.29 -29.82
C GLN A 352 -29.02 -0.04 -28.97
N ALA A 353 -28.83 0.44 -27.74
CA ALA A 353 -29.93 0.82 -26.84
C ALA A 353 -30.81 1.94 -27.44
N LYS A 354 -30.20 3.01 -27.96
CA LYS A 354 -30.93 4.11 -28.59
C LYS A 354 -31.63 3.68 -29.89
N GLY A 355 -31.08 2.73 -30.64
CA GLY A 355 -31.73 2.15 -31.81
C GLY A 355 -33.08 1.53 -31.46
N TRP A 356 -33.13 0.74 -30.38
CA TRP A 356 -34.36 0.09 -29.91
C TRP A 356 -35.41 1.07 -29.38
N LEU A 357 -34.98 2.17 -28.76
CA LEU A 357 -35.89 3.22 -28.30
C LEU A 357 -36.48 4.02 -29.45
N ARG A 358 -35.73 4.19 -30.56
CA ARG A 358 -36.19 4.90 -31.76
C ARG A 358 -37.19 4.10 -32.59
N ASP A 359 -37.08 2.77 -32.58
CA ASP A 359 -38.01 1.89 -33.29
C ASP A 359 -39.21 1.51 -32.39
N PRO A 360 -40.42 2.02 -32.65
CA PRO A 360 -41.61 1.71 -31.86
C PRO A 360 -42.12 0.28 -32.04
N THR A 361 -41.66 -0.41 -33.09
CA THR A 361 -42.05 -1.79 -33.44
C THR A 361 -41.04 -2.84 -32.97
N ALA A 362 -39.90 -2.41 -32.41
CA ALA A 362 -38.88 -3.33 -31.94
C ALA A 362 -39.40 -4.21 -30.79
N PRO A 363 -39.23 -5.54 -30.86
CA PRO A 363 -39.79 -6.46 -29.90
C PRO A 363 -39.14 -6.34 -28.52
N ALA A 364 -39.91 -6.68 -27.48
CA ALA A 364 -39.39 -6.84 -26.13
C ALA A 364 -38.46 -8.08 -26.06
N GLY A 365 -37.38 -7.97 -25.28
CA GLY A 365 -36.35 -8.99 -25.11
C GLY A 365 -35.26 -9.00 -26.19
N ASP A 366 -35.37 -8.14 -27.20
CA ASP A 366 -34.39 -8.02 -28.28
C ASP A 366 -33.03 -7.50 -27.78
N ALA A 367 -31.98 -7.65 -28.59
CA ALA A 367 -30.62 -7.21 -28.28
C ALA A 367 -30.55 -5.73 -27.88
N GLY A 368 -31.47 -4.92 -28.38
CA GLY A 368 -31.64 -3.52 -28.00
C GLY A 368 -32.13 -3.27 -26.57
N GLU A 369 -33.12 -4.04 -26.09
CA GLU A 369 -33.55 -3.98 -24.69
C GLU A 369 -32.45 -4.51 -23.77
N GLN A 370 -31.79 -5.60 -24.17
CA GLN A 370 -30.66 -6.16 -23.43
C GLN A 370 -29.51 -5.15 -23.31
N ALA A 371 -29.25 -4.36 -24.35
CA ALA A 371 -28.26 -3.28 -24.29
C ALA A 371 -28.63 -2.20 -23.25
N ILE A 372 -29.91 -1.84 -23.11
CA ILE A 372 -30.36 -0.92 -22.05
C ILE A 372 -30.09 -1.54 -20.67
N ARG A 373 -30.45 -2.81 -20.46
CA ARG A 373 -30.23 -3.49 -19.17
C ARG A 373 -28.74 -3.58 -18.83
N GLN A 374 -27.88 -3.89 -19.80
CA GLN A 374 -26.42 -3.90 -19.63
C GLN A 374 -25.87 -2.51 -19.25
N ILE A 375 -26.36 -1.43 -19.87
CA ILE A 375 -25.96 -0.06 -19.49
C ILE A 375 -26.36 0.24 -18.04
N LEU A 376 -27.57 -0.15 -17.62
CA LEU A 376 -28.05 0.08 -16.26
C LEU A 376 -27.26 -0.72 -15.22
N ASP A 377 -26.90 -1.97 -15.55
CA ASP A 377 -26.09 -2.84 -14.69
C ASP A 377 -24.68 -2.25 -14.51
N GLU A 378 -24.01 -1.84 -15.59
CA GLU A 378 -22.68 -1.23 -15.50
C GLU A 378 -22.69 0.12 -14.79
N ALA A 379 -23.68 0.97 -15.06
CA ALA A 379 -23.86 2.21 -14.31
C ALA A 379 -24.15 1.93 -12.82
N GLY A 380 -24.87 0.85 -12.51
CA GLY A 380 -25.09 0.36 -11.16
C GLY A 380 -23.80 -0.05 -10.48
N ASN A 381 -22.93 -0.79 -11.17
CA ASN A 381 -21.60 -1.17 -10.69
C ASN A 381 -20.76 0.07 -10.35
N VAL A 382 -20.76 1.10 -11.20
CA VAL A 382 -20.09 2.38 -10.91
C VAL A 382 -20.72 3.08 -9.70
N GLY A 383 -22.05 3.08 -9.61
CA GLY A 383 -22.77 3.63 -8.47
C GLY A 383 -22.39 2.98 -7.13
N GLU A 384 -22.15 1.67 -7.11
CA GLU A 384 -21.70 0.95 -5.91
C GLU A 384 -20.27 1.30 -5.46
N LEU A 385 -19.43 1.78 -6.39
CA LEU A 385 -18.09 2.29 -6.08
C LEU A 385 -18.11 3.75 -5.59
N CYS A 386 -19.24 4.45 -5.75
CA CYS A 386 -19.40 5.83 -5.29
C CYS A 386 -19.80 5.87 -3.80
N ALA A 387 -19.64 7.04 -3.17
CA ALA A 387 -20.08 7.27 -1.80
C ALA A 387 -21.21 8.33 -1.73
N GLY A 388 -21.91 8.37 -0.59
CA GLY A 388 -22.75 9.51 -0.21
C GLY A 388 -23.92 9.82 -1.16
N LYS A 389 -23.93 11.05 -1.69
CA LYS A 389 -25.01 11.57 -2.54
C LYS A 389 -24.90 11.03 -3.96
N GLU A 390 -23.70 11.03 -4.53
CA GLU A 390 -23.42 10.54 -5.88
C GLU A 390 -23.90 9.08 -6.08
N ARG A 391 -23.57 8.18 -5.14
CA ARG A 391 -24.08 6.78 -5.15
C ARG A 391 -25.60 6.71 -5.21
N ARG A 392 -26.29 7.46 -4.36
CA ARG A 392 -27.77 7.44 -4.30
C ARG A 392 -28.40 7.96 -5.59
N GLU A 393 -27.80 8.98 -6.20
CA GLU A 393 -28.32 9.55 -7.45
C GLU A 393 -28.14 8.59 -8.64
N ILE A 394 -26.98 7.96 -8.77
CA ILE A 394 -26.71 6.99 -9.85
C ILE A 394 -27.64 5.79 -9.70
N LEU A 395 -27.65 5.13 -8.53
CA LEU A 395 -28.48 3.95 -8.29
C LEU A 395 -29.99 4.28 -8.39
N GLY A 396 -30.39 5.47 -7.93
CA GLY A 396 -31.76 5.95 -8.07
C GLY A 396 -32.17 6.13 -9.54
N THR A 397 -31.27 6.69 -10.35
CA THR A 397 -31.50 6.86 -11.80
C THR A 397 -31.57 5.51 -12.50
N CYS A 398 -30.68 4.55 -12.17
CA CYS A 398 -30.73 3.20 -12.72
C CYS A 398 -32.07 2.51 -12.41
N LYS A 399 -32.53 2.59 -11.15
CA LYS A 399 -33.81 2.01 -10.72
C LYS A 399 -35.00 2.61 -11.47
N MET A 400 -35.05 3.93 -11.61
CA MET A 400 -36.10 4.62 -12.34
C MET A 400 -36.12 4.21 -13.82
N LEU A 401 -34.95 4.17 -14.47
CA LEU A 401 -34.85 3.78 -15.88
C LEU A 401 -35.17 2.32 -16.12
N GLY A 402 -34.79 1.43 -15.20
CA GLY A 402 -35.20 0.02 -15.22
C GLY A 402 -36.72 -0.12 -15.20
N GLN A 403 -37.39 0.57 -14.27
CA GLN A 403 -38.86 0.57 -14.18
C GLN A 403 -39.54 1.13 -15.44
N LEU A 404 -39.00 2.21 -16.02
CA LEU A 404 -39.52 2.75 -17.28
C LEU A 404 -39.33 1.77 -18.45
N THR A 405 -38.18 1.07 -18.47
CA THR A 405 -37.87 0.06 -19.50
C THR A 405 -38.82 -1.12 -19.40
N ASP A 406 -39.09 -1.62 -18.19
CA ASP A 406 -40.07 -2.71 -17.98
C ASP A 406 -41.47 -2.29 -18.45
N GLN A 407 -41.91 -1.06 -18.11
CA GLN A 407 -43.20 -0.54 -18.57
C GLN A 407 -43.27 -0.41 -20.10
N LEU A 408 -42.18 0.01 -20.75
CA LEU A 408 -42.13 0.11 -22.21
C LEU A 408 -42.13 -1.28 -22.86
N ALA A 409 -41.38 -2.24 -22.32
CA ALA A 409 -41.36 -3.63 -22.78
C ALA A 409 -42.75 -4.27 -22.68
N ASP A 410 -43.46 -4.07 -21.57
CA ASP A 410 -44.84 -4.53 -21.37
C ASP A 410 -45.80 -3.93 -22.40
N LEU A 411 -45.70 -2.63 -22.67
CA LEU A 411 -46.51 -1.98 -23.71
C LEU A 411 -46.22 -2.55 -25.09
N ARG A 412 -44.95 -2.78 -25.42
CA ARG A 412 -44.55 -3.39 -26.70
C ARG A 412 -45.00 -4.84 -26.83
N ALA A 413 -44.91 -5.63 -25.77
CA ALA A 413 -45.39 -7.02 -25.73
C ALA A 413 -46.91 -7.13 -25.94
N ARG A 414 -47.67 -6.11 -25.52
CA ARG A 414 -49.13 -5.99 -25.75
C ARG A 414 -49.48 -5.40 -27.12
N GLY A 415 -48.51 -5.17 -28.00
CA GLY A 415 -48.71 -4.53 -29.31
C GLY A 415 -49.00 -3.03 -29.24
N GLN A 416 -48.76 -2.38 -28.09
CA GLN A 416 -49.04 -0.95 -27.84
C GLN A 416 -47.78 -0.06 -28.01
N GLY A 417 -46.74 -0.55 -28.70
CA GLY A 417 -45.47 0.15 -28.87
C GLY A 417 -45.53 1.47 -29.65
N THR A 418 -46.53 1.61 -30.54
CA THR A 418 -46.75 2.83 -31.34
C THR A 418 -47.66 3.86 -30.66
N THR A 419 -48.13 3.60 -29.44
CA THR A 419 -48.97 4.56 -28.71
C THR A 419 -48.17 5.80 -28.32
N PRO A 420 -48.80 6.99 -28.24
CA PRO A 420 -48.11 8.21 -27.79
C PRO A 420 -47.45 8.05 -26.41
N LEU A 421 -48.07 7.26 -25.52
CA LEU A 421 -47.53 6.93 -24.21
C LEU A 421 -46.24 6.10 -24.28
N ALA A 422 -46.21 5.06 -25.13
CA ALA A 422 -45.02 4.23 -25.32
C ALA A 422 -43.87 5.04 -25.95
N MET A 423 -44.16 5.87 -26.96
CA MET A 423 -43.18 6.76 -27.57
C MET A 423 -42.62 7.79 -26.57
N GLN A 424 -43.48 8.38 -25.73
CA GLN A 424 -43.06 9.30 -24.68
C GLN A 424 -42.13 8.61 -23.66
N LYS A 425 -42.46 7.39 -23.23
CA LYS A 425 -41.60 6.60 -22.33
C LYS A 425 -40.26 6.27 -22.99
N ALA A 426 -40.25 5.87 -24.26
CA ALA A 426 -39.02 5.60 -24.99
C ALA A 426 -38.11 6.83 -25.08
N GLN A 427 -38.68 8.02 -25.31
CA GLN A 427 -37.94 9.28 -25.30
C GLN A 427 -37.41 9.64 -23.91
N GLN A 428 -38.20 9.43 -22.85
CA GLN A 428 -37.76 9.63 -21.46
C GLN A 428 -36.59 8.71 -21.09
N ILE A 429 -36.63 7.44 -21.51
CA ILE A 429 -35.53 6.49 -21.29
C ILE A 429 -34.29 6.97 -22.05
N ALA A 430 -34.43 7.37 -23.32
CA ALA A 430 -33.29 7.83 -24.12
C ALA A 430 -32.57 9.04 -23.49
N GLN A 431 -33.33 10.04 -23.03
CA GLN A 431 -32.77 11.20 -22.31
C GLN A 431 -32.19 10.81 -20.95
N GLY A 432 -32.83 9.88 -20.25
CA GLY A 432 -32.36 9.38 -18.97
C GLY A 432 -31.05 8.61 -19.08
N LEU A 433 -30.84 7.83 -20.16
CA LEU A 433 -29.57 7.14 -20.43
C LEU A 433 -28.43 8.14 -20.66
N ASP A 434 -28.69 9.26 -21.34
CA ASP A 434 -27.70 10.33 -21.52
C ASP A 434 -27.33 10.98 -20.19
N LEU A 435 -28.33 11.28 -19.35
CA LEU A 435 -28.10 11.82 -18.01
C LEU A 435 -27.34 10.85 -17.11
N LEU A 436 -27.69 9.56 -17.15
CA LEU A 436 -27.03 8.52 -16.38
C LEU A 436 -25.55 8.39 -16.79
N THR A 437 -25.28 8.38 -18.10
CA THR A 437 -23.91 8.30 -18.63
C THR A 437 -23.09 9.50 -18.17
N ALA A 438 -23.64 10.72 -18.26
CA ALA A 438 -22.97 11.93 -17.78
C ALA A 438 -22.68 11.89 -16.26
N LYS A 439 -23.57 11.31 -15.45
CA LYS A 439 -23.34 11.11 -14.01
C LYS A 439 -22.19 10.12 -13.75
N VAL A 440 -22.18 8.99 -14.47
CA VAL A 440 -21.14 7.95 -14.38
C VAL A 440 -19.78 8.50 -14.83
N GLU A 441 -19.72 9.24 -15.93
CA GLU A 441 -18.50 9.92 -16.40
C GLU A 441 -17.96 10.94 -15.38
N ASN A 442 -18.85 11.68 -14.73
CA ASN A 442 -18.45 12.64 -13.70
C ASN A 442 -17.83 11.92 -12.49
N ALA A 443 -18.46 10.84 -12.01
CA ALA A 443 -17.94 10.03 -10.91
C ALA A 443 -16.55 9.45 -11.23
N ALA A 444 -16.39 8.88 -12.43
CA ALA A 444 -15.11 8.33 -12.88
C ALA A 444 -14.00 9.38 -12.96
N ARG A 445 -14.27 10.55 -13.57
CA ARG A 445 -13.31 11.66 -13.65
C ARG A 445 -12.92 12.18 -12.27
N LYS A 446 -13.89 12.28 -11.36
CA LYS A 446 -13.67 12.75 -9.99
C LYS A 446 -12.76 11.79 -9.21
N LEU A 447 -13.03 10.49 -9.27
CA LEU A 447 -12.20 9.47 -8.62
C LEU A 447 -10.76 9.45 -9.19
N GLU A 448 -10.63 9.53 -10.51
CA GLU A 448 -9.33 9.60 -11.19
C GLU A 448 -8.56 10.88 -10.79
N ALA A 449 -9.24 12.03 -10.74
CA ALA A 449 -8.64 13.30 -10.33
C ALA A 449 -8.16 13.29 -8.87
N MET A 450 -8.93 12.69 -7.95
CA MET A 450 -8.52 12.53 -6.55
C MET A 450 -7.30 11.60 -6.45
N THR A 451 -7.31 10.47 -7.17
CA THR A 451 -6.19 9.51 -7.19
C THR A 451 -4.92 10.16 -7.75
N ASN A 452 -5.02 10.91 -8.84
CA ASN A 452 -3.90 11.63 -9.44
C ASN A 452 -3.35 12.72 -8.50
N SER A 453 -4.22 13.48 -7.83
CA SER A 453 -3.81 14.51 -6.86
C SER A 453 -3.07 13.87 -5.69
N LYS A 454 -3.55 12.74 -5.17
CA LYS A 454 -2.89 11.96 -4.12
C LYS A 454 -1.49 11.50 -4.54
N GLN A 455 -1.36 10.90 -5.72
CA GLN A 455 -0.05 10.46 -6.24
C GLN A 455 0.90 11.64 -6.45
N ALA A 456 0.41 12.79 -6.90
CA ALA A 456 1.21 13.99 -7.09
C ALA A 456 1.71 14.57 -5.76
N ILE A 457 0.92 14.52 -4.69
CA ILE A 457 1.35 14.88 -3.32
C ILE A 457 2.47 13.94 -2.88
N ALA A 458 2.25 12.62 -2.98
CA ALA A 458 3.24 11.61 -2.56
C ALA A 458 4.59 11.77 -3.29
N LYS A 459 4.58 12.11 -4.59
CA LYS A 459 5.82 12.34 -5.36
C LYS A 459 6.59 13.59 -4.93
N LYS A 460 5.92 14.60 -4.39
CA LYS A 460 6.52 15.89 -4.00
C LYS A 460 6.96 15.93 -2.53
N ILE A 461 6.40 15.07 -1.68
CA ILE A 461 6.59 15.13 -0.22
C ILE A 461 8.06 14.92 0.20
N ASP A 462 8.76 13.97 -0.43
CA ASP A 462 10.17 13.68 -0.10
C ASP A 462 11.08 14.88 -0.38
N ALA A 463 10.86 15.56 -1.51
CA ALA A 463 11.63 16.73 -1.90
C ALA A 463 11.32 17.93 -0.98
N ALA A 464 10.05 18.13 -0.63
CA ALA A 464 9.63 19.15 0.34
C ALA A 464 10.24 18.91 1.73
N GLN A 465 10.25 17.66 2.21
CA GLN A 465 10.89 17.30 3.48
C GLN A 465 12.40 17.52 3.45
N SER A 466 13.07 17.19 2.33
CA SER A 466 14.49 17.45 2.17
C SER A 466 14.82 18.95 2.24
N TRP A 467 13.96 19.79 1.67
CA TRP A 467 14.11 21.24 1.73
C TRP A 467 13.87 21.81 3.13
N LEU A 468 12.81 21.38 3.82
CA LEU A 468 12.53 21.80 5.19
C LEU A 468 13.64 21.43 6.18
N ALA A 469 14.41 20.38 5.88
CA ALA A 469 15.55 19.96 6.69
C ALA A 469 16.84 20.77 6.43
N ASP A 470 16.91 21.53 5.33
CA ASP A 470 18.07 22.37 4.98
C ASP A 470 17.75 23.86 5.20
N PRO A 471 18.32 24.50 6.24
CA PRO A 471 18.12 25.93 6.51
C PRO A 471 18.56 26.87 5.38
N ASN A 472 19.37 26.40 4.42
CA ASN A 472 19.84 27.17 3.28
C ASN A 472 19.21 26.70 1.95
N GLY A 473 18.14 25.91 2.00
CA GLY A 473 17.48 25.36 0.82
C GLY A 473 17.06 26.44 -0.19
N ALA A 474 17.34 26.22 -1.47
CA ALA A 474 16.97 27.14 -2.54
C ALA A 474 15.45 27.29 -2.71
N SER A 475 14.99 28.35 -3.39
CA SER A 475 13.56 28.65 -3.62
C SER A 475 12.78 27.54 -4.35
N GLU A 476 13.48 26.59 -4.98
CA GLU A 476 12.88 25.42 -5.65
C GLU A 476 12.14 24.49 -4.68
N GLY A 477 12.55 24.39 -3.42
CA GLY A 477 11.84 23.54 -2.45
C GLY A 477 10.54 24.14 -1.92
N GLU A 478 10.41 25.47 -1.91
CA GLU A 478 9.14 26.16 -1.64
C GLU A 478 8.10 25.82 -2.72
N GLU A 479 8.54 25.62 -3.97
CA GLU A 479 7.68 25.21 -5.08
C GLU A 479 7.09 23.81 -4.86
N HIS A 480 7.83 22.89 -4.23
CA HIS A 480 7.31 21.57 -3.87
C HIS A 480 6.19 21.66 -2.83
N ILE A 481 6.34 22.49 -1.79
CA ILE A 481 5.30 22.70 -0.78
C ILE A 481 4.07 23.37 -1.41
N ARG A 482 4.28 24.41 -2.24
CA ARG A 482 3.19 25.06 -2.99
C ARG A 482 2.47 24.08 -3.91
N GLY A 483 3.23 23.21 -4.57
CA GLY A 483 2.71 22.14 -5.41
C GLY A 483 1.88 21.12 -4.64
N ILE A 484 2.28 20.75 -3.42
CA ILE A 484 1.50 19.86 -2.53
C ILE A 484 0.20 20.56 -2.11
N MET A 485 0.27 21.82 -1.68
CA MET A 485 -0.91 22.60 -1.28
C MET A 485 -1.90 22.77 -2.43
N ALA A 486 -1.43 22.93 -3.67
CA ALA A 486 -2.28 23.04 -4.85
C ALA A 486 -3.06 21.74 -5.12
N GLU A 487 -2.42 20.57 -5.01
CA GLU A 487 -3.10 19.28 -5.18
C GLU A 487 -4.06 18.99 -4.03
N ALA A 488 -3.71 19.33 -2.79
CA ALA A 488 -4.61 19.21 -1.65
C ALA A 488 -5.85 20.11 -1.77
N ARG A 489 -5.71 21.30 -2.39
CA ARG A 489 -6.84 22.16 -2.72
C ARG A 489 -7.78 21.52 -3.75
N LYS A 490 -7.24 20.88 -4.78
CA LYS A 490 -8.07 20.10 -5.74
C LYS A 490 -8.84 18.99 -5.03
N ILE A 491 -8.21 18.28 -4.09
CA ILE A 491 -8.91 17.26 -3.28
C ILE A 491 -10.06 17.88 -2.49
N ALA A 492 -9.85 19.04 -1.87
CA ALA A 492 -10.90 19.76 -1.14
C ALA A 492 -12.08 20.18 -2.06
N GLU A 493 -11.78 20.65 -3.28
CA GLU A 493 -12.80 21.04 -4.27
C GLU A 493 -13.63 19.84 -4.77
N LEU A 494 -13.02 18.65 -4.85
CA LEU A 494 -13.68 17.41 -5.22
C LEU A 494 -14.41 16.74 -4.03
N CYS A 495 -14.21 17.21 -2.80
CA CYS A 495 -14.85 16.65 -1.62
C CYS A 495 -16.33 17.05 -1.55
N GLU A 496 -17.21 16.07 -1.33
CA GLU A 496 -18.66 16.29 -1.19
C GLU A 496 -19.08 16.66 0.23
N ASP A 497 -18.31 16.25 1.24
CA ASP A 497 -18.60 16.59 2.63
C ASP A 497 -18.10 18.01 2.93
N PRO A 498 -19.00 18.96 3.26
CA PRO A 498 -18.60 20.32 3.58
C PRO A 498 -17.64 20.41 4.77
N LYS A 499 -17.73 19.48 5.73
CA LYS A 499 -16.87 19.46 6.91
C LYS A 499 -15.44 19.07 6.52
N GLU A 500 -15.26 17.92 5.87
CA GLU A 500 -13.94 17.45 5.44
C GLU A 500 -13.25 18.46 4.52
N ARG A 501 -14.00 19.04 3.58
CA ARG A 501 -13.51 20.13 2.72
C ARG A 501 -12.98 21.30 3.54
N ASN A 502 -13.74 21.76 4.53
CA ASN A 502 -13.35 22.91 5.34
C ASN A 502 -12.13 22.59 6.21
N ASP A 503 -12.04 21.39 6.77
CA ASP A 503 -10.89 20.95 7.58
C ASP A 503 -9.60 20.93 6.73
N ILE A 504 -9.67 20.46 5.48
CA ILE A 504 -8.55 20.51 4.53
C ILE A 504 -8.18 21.98 4.22
N LEU A 505 -9.16 22.82 3.90
CA LEU A 505 -8.90 24.23 3.57
C LEU A 505 -8.30 25.02 4.75
N GLN A 506 -8.73 24.72 5.97
CA GLN A 506 -8.15 25.32 7.18
C GLN A 506 -6.67 24.91 7.33
N SER A 507 -6.38 23.61 7.21
CA SER A 507 -5.01 23.10 7.30
C SER A 507 -4.11 23.74 6.24
N LEU A 508 -4.61 23.95 5.02
CA LEU A 508 -3.88 24.65 3.96
C LEU A 508 -3.59 26.12 4.29
N GLY A 509 -4.51 26.79 4.99
CA GLY A 509 -4.29 28.16 5.46
C GLY A 509 -3.18 28.25 6.50
N GLU A 510 -3.16 27.32 7.45
CA GLU A 510 -2.12 27.24 8.48
C GLU A 510 -0.74 26.93 7.89
N ILE A 511 -0.66 25.93 7.00
CA ILE A 511 0.60 25.56 6.31
C ILE A 511 1.11 26.74 5.47
N SER A 512 0.23 27.44 4.74
CA SER A 512 0.61 28.60 3.95
C SER A 512 1.17 29.74 4.82
N ALA A 513 0.61 29.97 6.01
CA ALA A 513 1.09 31.00 6.93
C ALA A 513 2.43 30.65 7.56
N LEU A 514 2.68 29.36 7.82
CA LEU A 514 3.96 28.87 8.34
C LEU A 514 5.06 28.86 7.28
N THR A 515 4.74 28.48 6.04
CA THR A 515 5.71 28.40 4.93
C THR A 515 6.17 29.79 4.46
N ALA A 516 5.35 30.82 4.67
CA ALA A 516 5.69 32.20 4.33
C ALA A 516 6.62 32.90 5.35
N LYS A 517 6.84 32.28 6.52
CA LYS A 517 7.76 32.75 7.57
C LYS A 517 9.07 32.01 7.47
#